data_AF-A0A2H9VV27-F1
#
_entry.id   AF-A0A2H9VV27-F1
#
_cell.length_a   1.000
_cell.length_b   1.000
_cell.length_c   1.000
_cell.angle_alpha   90.00
_cell.angle_beta   90.00
_cell.angle_gamma   90.00
#
_symmetry.space_group_name_H-M   'P 1'
#
loop_
_entity.id
_entity.type
_entity.pdbx_description
1 polymer ?
#
loop_
_entity_poly.entity_id
_entity_poly.type
_entity_poly.pdbx_seq_one_letter_code
_entity_poly.pdbx_strand_id
1 'polypeptide(L)'
;MDLKQYDVQNFYPKYLNQDEVNEPLKVIIDFFSADWLPGHLESLLEWRKYVIEEGFYMDEHKKSPAGLLFTHQLNAKLVEAVYLISRTKRTLKLADAIHINFDVQLNQEEQEWLHYPIYLSSVERINPYLAISNFFKVYTVGHYLDLLYEWLETGLSNYSADEFLDTSDVIYFYENMQKLYEAAWIIRQREIELTLKKCTEERDETVTTQVKRYPVRLPLLNFNCRFNEAITSAEQLGLNQLVEIILREIGSVLMIIHLGTHPDPDTFYLLIITEEKDKIPEHQILDKIEKICSHLINVCAIVHKSDAFLRALEDGSRFFINALRKHKIAYQSSKLELPQLQNPDEKSIRSQVEATWNRWGKQGKDFLDTSLSCFDDGNYNLAVFLMHQAVESTLSAILRVNLGYRLSIHNLARQLRITLIFTDDLKNVFDFSVVEDVQLFELLQTAYSAARYKDDFYAENDVVKALSDKVCKLFVTAEGMYNQVIEQLKD
;
A
#
# COMPACT_ATOMS: atom_id res chain seq x y z
N MET A 1 -33.55 18.53 -8.15
CA MET A 1 -33.19 19.72 -7.39
C MET A 1 -31.71 19.89 -7.57
N ASP A 2 -31.31 20.90 -8.34
CA ASP A 2 -30.01 21.03 -8.98
C ASP A 2 -28.83 21.04 -7.99
N LEU A 3 -27.86 20.17 -8.25
CA LEU A 3 -26.52 20.28 -7.69
C LEU A 3 -25.86 21.49 -8.36
N LYS A 4 -25.82 22.62 -7.65
CA LYS A 4 -25.04 23.81 -8.06
C LYS A 4 -23.62 23.38 -8.44
N GLN A 5 -23.25 23.60 -9.70
CA GLN A 5 -21.87 23.68 -10.13
C GLN A 5 -21.21 24.79 -9.30
N TYR A 6 -20.30 24.42 -8.38
CA TYR A 6 -19.53 25.38 -7.61
C TYR A 6 -18.20 25.64 -8.34
N ASP A 7 -18.06 26.89 -8.74
CA ASP A 7 -17.05 27.42 -9.65
C ASP A 7 -15.74 27.72 -8.90
N VAL A 8 -14.66 27.01 -9.26
CA VAL A 8 -13.31 27.22 -8.71
C VAL A 8 -12.70 28.53 -9.21
N GLN A 9 -13.25 29.17 -10.24
CA GLN A 9 -12.68 30.39 -10.84
C GLN A 9 -12.90 31.67 -10.02
N ASN A 10 -13.68 31.65 -8.93
CA ASN A 10 -14.09 32.87 -8.20
C ASN A 10 -13.68 32.93 -6.71
N PHE A 11 -12.78 32.07 -6.23
CA PHE A 11 -12.28 32.14 -4.85
C PHE A 11 -11.01 33.01 -4.75
N TYR A 12 -11.08 34.11 -4.00
CA TYR A 12 -9.96 35.01 -3.73
C TYR A 12 -9.57 34.95 -2.25
N PRO A 13 -8.43 34.34 -1.90
CA PRO A 13 -7.92 34.30 -0.53
C PRO A 13 -7.69 35.71 0.02
N LYS A 14 -8.15 35.98 1.24
CA LYS A 14 -8.00 37.27 1.92
C LYS A 14 -6.75 37.32 2.81
N TYR A 15 -6.32 36.17 3.34
CA TYR A 15 -5.26 36.07 4.33
C TYR A 15 -3.97 35.44 3.78
N LEU A 16 -4.06 34.67 2.70
CA LEU A 16 -2.90 34.08 2.03
C LEU A 16 -2.19 35.06 1.10
N ASN A 17 -0.86 35.09 1.15
CA ASN A 17 -0.02 35.76 0.16
C ASN A 17 0.16 34.90 -1.12
N GLN A 18 0.75 35.47 -2.17
CA GLN A 18 0.85 34.80 -3.46
C GLN A 18 1.64 33.47 -3.41
N ASP A 19 2.68 33.39 -2.57
CA ASP A 19 3.49 32.18 -2.42
C ASP A 19 2.70 31.09 -1.66
N GLU A 20 1.98 31.48 -0.61
CA GLU A 20 1.09 30.60 0.16
C GLU A 20 -0.08 30.08 -0.70
N VAL A 21 -0.56 30.86 -1.67
CA VAL A 21 -1.59 30.41 -2.64
C VAL A 21 -1.03 29.38 -3.62
N ASN A 22 0.22 29.55 -4.07
CA ASN A 22 0.86 28.62 -5.01
C ASN A 22 1.26 27.31 -4.31
N GLU A 23 1.61 27.37 -3.02
CA GLU A 23 2.05 26.22 -2.22
C GLU A 23 1.31 26.14 -0.88
N PRO A 24 0.01 25.81 -0.87
CA PRO A 24 -0.82 25.86 0.33
C PRO A 24 -0.42 24.84 1.42
N LEU A 25 0.37 23.82 1.08
CA LEU A 25 0.93 22.88 2.07
C LEU A 25 1.97 23.55 2.98
N LYS A 26 2.66 24.60 2.53
CA LYS A 26 3.60 25.37 3.37
C LYS A 26 2.88 26.05 4.53
N VAL A 27 1.64 26.48 4.33
CA VAL A 27 0.82 27.09 5.39
C VAL A 27 0.56 26.11 6.53
N ILE A 28 0.42 24.80 6.24
CA ILE A 28 0.30 23.76 7.28
C ILE A 28 1.62 23.63 8.07
N ILE A 29 2.78 23.70 7.38
CA ILE A 29 4.09 23.66 8.06
C ILE A 29 4.25 24.87 8.98
N ASP A 30 3.98 26.07 8.47
CA ASP A 30 4.13 27.32 9.19
C ASP A 30 3.19 27.39 10.40
N PHE A 31 1.95 26.88 10.25
CA PHE A 31 1.00 26.75 11.35
C PHE A 31 1.61 25.95 12.51
N PHE A 32 2.09 24.73 12.24
CA PHE A 32 2.70 23.87 13.25
C PHE A 32 4.15 24.23 13.64
N SER A 33 4.71 25.27 13.03
CA SER A 33 5.98 25.87 13.45
C SER A 33 5.76 26.93 14.53
N ALA A 34 4.54 27.50 14.62
CA ALA A 34 4.17 28.43 15.67
C ALA A 34 3.90 27.73 17.01
N ASP A 35 3.25 26.56 16.97
CA ASP A 35 3.09 25.66 18.13
C ASP A 35 2.79 24.23 17.66
N TRP A 36 2.77 23.26 18.57
CA TRP A 36 2.41 21.87 18.26
C TRP A 36 0.90 21.65 18.43
N LEU A 37 0.38 20.52 17.95
CA LEU A 37 -1.06 20.21 18.04
C LEU A 37 -1.67 20.46 19.44
N PRO A 38 -1.05 20.03 20.56
CA PRO A 38 -1.59 20.31 21.90
C PRO A 38 -1.65 21.81 22.23
N GLY A 39 -0.60 22.57 21.91
CA GLY A 39 -0.55 24.01 22.20
C GLY A 39 -1.57 24.80 21.39
N HIS A 40 -1.80 24.42 20.13
CA HIS A 40 -2.90 24.99 19.34
C HIS A 40 -4.28 24.63 19.88
N LEU A 41 -4.50 23.40 20.35
CA LEU A 41 -5.76 22.99 20.98
C LEU A 41 -6.01 23.71 22.31
N GLU A 42 -4.96 23.93 23.11
CA GLU A 42 -5.01 24.71 24.35
C GLU A 42 -5.33 26.18 24.06
N SER A 43 -4.68 26.78 23.06
CA SER A 43 -4.95 28.15 22.61
C SER A 43 -6.40 28.31 22.13
N LEU A 44 -6.94 27.32 21.42
CA LEU A 44 -8.33 27.33 20.96
C LEU A 44 -9.33 27.19 22.12
N LEU A 45 -9.01 26.35 23.12
CA LEU A 45 -9.81 26.19 24.35
C LEU A 45 -9.81 27.47 25.17
N GLU A 46 -8.65 28.11 25.33
CA GLU A 46 -8.52 29.38 26.02
C GLU A 46 -9.33 30.47 25.30
N TRP A 47 -9.22 30.58 23.97
CA TRP A 47 -10.02 31.51 23.20
C TRP A 47 -11.53 31.29 23.42
N ARG A 48 -12.00 30.04 23.36
CA ARG A 48 -13.40 29.70 23.63
C ARG A 48 -13.86 30.17 25.01
N LYS A 49 -13.01 30.04 26.03
CA LYS A 49 -13.33 30.48 27.40
C LYS A 49 -13.72 31.95 27.42
N TYR A 50 -12.93 32.82 26.78
CA TYR A 50 -13.20 34.26 26.70
C TYR A 50 -14.31 34.65 25.71
N VAL A 51 -14.75 33.73 24.87
CA VAL A 51 -15.97 33.91 24.07
C VAL A 51 -17.21 33.66 24.93
N ILE A 52 -17.17 32.70 25.86
CA ILE A 52 -18.34 32.28 26.65
C ILE A 52 -18.46 33.02 27.98
N GLU A 53 -17.35 33.24 28.68
CA GLU A 53 -17.32 33.87 29.99
C GLU A 53 -17.27 35.40 29.87
N GLU A 54 -17.75 36.11 30.88
CA GLU A 54 -17.59 37.56 30.96
C GLU A 54 -16.11 37.91 31.20
N GLY A 55 -15.53 38.70 30.30
CA GLY A 55 -14.15 39.16 30.38
C GLY A 55 -13.45 39.08 29.03
N PHE A 56 -12.30 39.76 28.94
CA PHE A 56 -11.52 39.82 27.71
C PHE A 56 -10.21 39.04 27.85
N TYR A 57 -9.74 38.51 26.73
CA TYR A 57 -8.48 37.80 26.62
C TYR A 57 -7.31 38.72 26.96
N MET A 58 -6.44 38.25 27.86
CA MET A 58 -5.18 38.89 28.17
C MET A 58 -4.12 37.83 28.43
N ASP A 59 -3.04 37.82 27.65
CA ASP A 59 -1.87 36.98 27.93
C ASP A 59 -1.32 37.37 29.32
N GLU A 60 -1.34 36.45 30.29
CA GLU A 60 -0.99 36.74 31.68
C GLU A 60 0.48 37.21 31.83
N HIS A 61 1.37 36.73 30.95
CA HIS A 61 2.79 37.03 30.99
C HIS A 61 3.11 38.35 30.28
N LYS A 62 2.52 38.56 29.11
CA LYS A 62 2.78 39.74 28.26
C LYS A 62 1.83 40.91 28.55
N LYS A 63 0.77 40.66 29.31
CA LYS A 63 -0.33 41.60 29.60
C LYS A 63 -0.82 42.29 28.34
N SER A 64 -0.98 41.52 27.26
CA SER A 64 -1.33 42.03 25.95
C SER A 64 -2.32 41.11 25.24
N PRO A 65 -3.35 41.65 24.57
CA PRO A 65 -4.29 40.86 23.79
C PRO A 65 -3.73 40.45 22.41
N ALA A 66 -2.54 40.91 22.03
CA ALA A 66 -1.97 40.70 20.70
C ALA A 66 -1.83 39.21 20.30
N GLY A 67 -1.68 38.32 21.28
CA GLY A 67 -1.66 36.88 21.05
C GLY A 67 -2.93 36.37 20.38
N LEU A 68 -4.10 36.92 20.73
CA LEU A 68 -5.38 36.52 20.17
C LEU A 68 -5.49 36.88 18.68
N LEU A 69 -5.01 38.06 18.29
CA LEU A 69 -4.97 38.49 16.89
C LEU A 69 -4.05 37.58 16.06
N PHE A 70 -2.92 37.17 16.62
CA PHE A 70 -2.00 36.23 15.98
C PHE A 70 -2.66 34.86 15.77
N THR A 71 -3.30 34.32 16.81
CA THR A 71 -4.06 33.06 16.73
C THR A 71 -5.18 33.14 15.70
N HIS A 72 -5.92 34.24 15.64
CA HIS A 72 -6.93 34.49 14.61
C HIS A 72 -6.33 34.44 13.20
N GLN A 73 -5.23 35.14 12.95
CA GLN A 73 -4.59 35.19 11.63
C GLN A 73 -4.07 33.82 11.18
N LEU A 74 -3.46 33.05 12.09
CA LEU A 74 -3.02 31.68 11.78
C LEU A 74 -4.19 30.78 11.37
N ASN A 75 -5.30 30.87 12.10
CA ASN A 75 -6.51 30.10 11.81
C ASN A 75 -7.13 30.48 10.46
N ALA A 76 -7.24 31.79 10.18
CA ALA A 76 -7.78 32.28 8.92
C ALA A 76 -6.96 31.79 7.72
N LYS A 77 -5.62 31.85 7.82
CA LYS A 77 -4.72 31.30 6.80
C LYS A 77 -4.90 29.79 6.62
N LEU A 78 -4.97 29.03 7.73
CA LEU A 78 -5.15 27.58 7.68
C LEU A 78 -6.45 27.19 6.94
N VAL A 79 -7.57 27.85 7.25
CA VAL A 79 -8.87 27.59 6.62
C VAL A 79 -8.81 27.83 5.10
N GLU A 80 -8.21 28.95 4.66
CA GLU A 80 -8.07 29.25 3.23
C GLU A 80 -7.14 28.25 2.52
N ALA A 81 -6.01 27.89 3.14
CA ALA A 81 -5.03 26.99 2.55
C ALA A 81 -5.59 25.56 2.39
N VAL A 82 -6.24 25.05 3.44
CA VAL A 82 -6.86 23.73 3.43
C VAL A 82 -8.03 23.68 2.44
N TYR A 83 -8.75 24.80 2.25
CA TYR A 83 -9.73 24.91 1.18
C TYR A 83 -9.10 24.75 -0.20
N LEU A 84 -8.00 25.46 -0.49
CA LEU A 84 -7.28 25.32 -1.77
C LEU A 84 -6.82 23.87 -2.01
N ILE A 85 -6.27 23.22 -0.97
CA ILE A 85 -5.86 21.81 -1.02
C ILE A 85 -7.07 20.91 -1.35
N SER A 86 -8.21 21.12 -0.70
CA SER A 86 -9.43 20.33 -0.89
C SER A 86 -9.97 20.35 -2.33
N ARG A 87 -9.66 21.41 -3.09
CA ARG A 87 -10.11 21.57 -4.49
C ARG A 87 -9.16 20.98 -5.52
N THR A 88 -8.00 20.47 -5.10
CA THR A 88 -7.08 19.82 -6.05
C THR A 88 -7.66 18.47 -6.52
N LYS A 89 -7.40 18.12 -7.79
CA LYS A 89 -7.87 16.84 -8.36
C LYS A 89 -7.34 15.62 -7.60
N ARG A 90 -6.15 15.74 -7.00
CA ARG A 90 -5.54 14.70 -6.16
C ARG A 90 -6.34 14.53 -4.87
N THR A 91 -6.61 15.62 -4.16
CA THR A 91 -7.33 15.58 -2.89
C THR A 91 -8.79 15.15 -3.04
N LEU A 92 -9.49 15.58 -4.10
CA LEU A 92 -10.85 15.11 -4.36
C LEU A 92 -10.90 13.58 -4.56
N LYS A 93 -9.92 13.01 -5.27
CA LYS A 93 -9.80 11.55 -5.42
C LYS A 93 -9.47 10.84 -4.10
N LEU A 94 -8.66 11.46 -3.24
CA LEU A 94 -8.27 10.90 -1.94
C LEU A 94 -9.40 11.00 -0.91
N ALA A 95 -10.18 12.08 -0.92
CA ALA A 95 -11.31 12.27 -0.01
C ALA A 95 -12.43 11.22 -0.25
N ASP A 96 -12.60 10.78 -1.50
CA ASP A 96 -13.57 9.75 -1.88
C ASP A 96 -13.00 8.31 -1.80
N ALA A 97 -11.73 8.15 -1.38
CA ALA A 97 -11.10 6.85 -1.24
C ALA A 97 -11.67 6.07 -0.05
N ILE A 98 -12.04 4.81 -0.29
CA ILE A 98 -12.54 3.90 0.75
C ILE A 98 -11.35 3.12 1.32
N HIS A 99 -11.10 3.29 2.62
CA HIS A 99 -10.03 2.63 3.35
C HIS A 99 -10.59 1.47 4.19
N ILE A 100 -9.92 0.31 4.18
CA ILE A 100 -10.34 -0.90 4.92
C ILE A 100 -9.16 -1.41 5.76
N ASN A 101 -9.41 -1.95 6.96
CA ASN A 101 -8.43 -2.51 7.89
C ASN A 101 -7.33 -1.53 8.37
N PHE A 102 -7.67 -0.25 8.46
CA PHE A 102 -6.77 0.80 8.92
C PHE A 102 -6.51 0.77 10.43
N ASP A 103 -7.22 -0.06 11.20
CA ASP A 103 -7.05 -0.15 12.66
C ASP A 103 -5.61 -0.51 13.05
N VAL A 104 -4.91 -1.31 12.24
CA VAL A 104 -3.49 -1.62 12.49
C VAL A 104 -2.60 -0.39 12.30
N GLN A 105 -2.84 0.39 11.24
CA GLN A 105 -2.12 1.64 11.00
C GLN A 105 -2.44 2.67 12.09
N LEU A 106 -3.71 2.84 12.45
CA LEU A 106 -4.11 3.77 13.51
C LEU A 106 -3.52 3.37 14.86
N ASN A 107 -3.55 2.08 15.21
CA ASN A 107 -2.94 1.57 16.45
C ASN A 107 -1.41 1.76 16.46
N GLN A 108 -0.75 1.59 15.31
CA GLN A 108 0.69 1.82 15.20
C GLN A 108 1.03 3.31 15.30
N GLU A 109 0.32 4.17 14.59
CA GLU A 109 0.48 5.62 14.67
C GLU A 109 0.18 6.13 16.10
N GLU A 110 -0.83 5.60 16.78
CA GLU A 110 -1.15 5.94 18.18
C GLU A 110 -0.01 5.58 19.15
N GLN A 111 0.67 4.46 18.90
CA GLN A 111 1.82 4.04 19.70
C GLN A 111 3.06 4.90 19.41
N GLU A 112 3.34 5.16 18.12
CA GLU A 112 4.56 5.80 17.65
C GLU A 112 4.56 7.33 17.76
N TRP A 113 3.43 7.97 17.49
CA TRP A 113 3.35 9.43 17.43
C TRP A 113 3.39 10.02 18.83
N LEU A 114 4.14 11.11 19.01
CA LEU A 114 4.20 11.82 20.29
C LEU A 114 2.82 12.36 20.69
N HIS A 115 2.04 12.87 19.72
CA HIS A 115 0.67 13.30 19.90
C HIS A 115 -0.23 12.71 18.81
N TYR A 116 -1.28 12.01 19.24
CA TYR A 116 -2.21 11.31 18.37
C TYR A 116 -3.61 11.98 18.39
N PRO A 117 -4.26 12.15 17.22
CA PRO A 117 -5.61 12.72 17.09
C PRO A 117 -6.70 11.98 17.90
N ILE A 118 -7.56 12.71 18.61
CA ILE A 118 -8.65 12.19 19.43
C ILE A 118 -10.04 12.69 19.01
N TYR A 119 -10.16 13.85 18.36
CA TYR A 119 -11.43 14.47 17.98
C TYR A 119 -11.98 13.99 16.63
N LEU A 120 -11.10 13.53 15.73
CA LEU A 120 -11.49 12.87 14.48
C LEU A 120 -12.05 11.46 14.74
N SER A 121 -13.02 11.03 13.94
CA SER A 121 -13.43 9.62 13.90
C SER A 121 -12.33 8.74 13.30
N SER A 122 -12.33 7.43 13.55
CA SER A 122 -11.31 6.52 13.00
C SER A 122 -11.22 6.58 11.47
N VAL A 123 -12.36 6.80 10.80
CA VAL A 123 -12.43 6.96 9.33
C VAL A 123 -11.80 8.29 8.87
N GLU A 124 -11.97 9.36 9.64
CA GLU A 124 -11.35 10.65 9.35
C GLU A 124 -9.85 10.67 9.71
N ARG A 125 -9.42 9.89 10.71
CA ARG A 125 -8.01 9.72 11.04
C ARG A 125 -7.24 8.98 9.95
N ILE A 126 -7.84 7.96 9.34
CA ILE A 126 -7.20 7.32 8.18
C ILE A 126 -7.25 8.22 6.94
N ASN A 127 -8.34 8.97 6.75
CA ASN A 127 -8.50 9.86 5.61
C ASN A 127 -8.69 11.33 6.06
N PRO A 128 -7.60 12.08 6.29
CA PRO A 128 -7.70 13.49 6.71
C PRO A 128 -8.34 14.38 5.63
N TYR A 129 -8.31 13.98 4.36
CA TYR A 129 -8.97 14.71 3.28
C TYR A 129 -10.48 14.54 3.29
N LEU A 130 -10.99 13.41 3.76
CA LEU A 130 -12.42 13.24 4.06
C LEU A 130 -12.84 14.17 5.21
N ALA A 131 -12.02 14.30 6.25
CA ALA A 131 -12.27 15.22 7.36
C ALA A 131 -12.34 16.68 6.87
N ILE A 132 -11.41 17.08 6.01
CA ILE A 132 -11.40 18.40 5.36
C ILE A 132 -12.63 18.59 4.45
N SER A 133 -13.00 17.58 3.69
CA SER A 133 -14.20 17.63 2.85
C SER A 133 -15.46 17.81 3.70
N ASN A 134 -15.56 17.08 4.83
CA ASN A 134 -16.64 17.22 5.80
C ASN A 134 -16.69 18.62 6.44
N PHE A 135 -15.54 19.20 6.77
CA PHE A 135 -15.43 20.53 7.36
C PHE A 135 -16.12 21.61 6.50
N PHE A 136 -16.02 21.52 5.17
CA PHE A 136 -16.64 22.45 4.22
C PHE A 136 -18.04 22.04 3.72
N LYS A 137 -18.68 21.00 4.30
CA LYS A 137 -20.04 20.59 3.89
C LYS A 137 -21.11 21.56 4.36
N VAL A 138 -20.96 22.11 5.56
CA VAL A 138 -22.00 22.91 6.24
C VAL A 138 -21.70 24.41 6.08
N TYR A 139 -20.48 24.83 6.38
CA TYR A 139 -20.07 26.23 6.26
C TYR A 139 -19.09 26.45 5.10
N THR A 140 -19.29 27.56 4.40
CA THR A 140 -18.34 28.04 3.39
C THR A 140 -17.11 28.64 4.08
N VAL A 141 -16.00 28.81 3.35
CA VAL A 141 -14.83 29.55 3.84
C VAL A 141 -15.21 30.93 4.41
N GLY A 142 -16.06 31.70 3.72
CA GLY A 142 -16.50 33.02 4.18
C GLY A 142 -17.12 32.99 5.58
N HIS A 143 -18.10 32.12 5.79
CA HIS A 143 -18.73 31.91 7.11
C HIS A 143 -17.73 31.53 8.20
N TYR A 144 -16.76 30.64 7.93
CA TYR A 144 -15.72 30.33 8.93
C TYR A 144 -14.82 31.52 9.25
N LEU A 145 -14.50 32.36 8.26
CA LEU A 145 -13.72 33.58 8.47
C LEU A 145 -14.51 34.63 9.24
N ASP A 146 -15.82 34.73 9.02
CA ASP A 146 -16.70 35.64 9.75
C ASP A 146 -16.82 35.19 11.22
N LEU A 147 -17.02 33.89 11.48
CA LEU A 147 -17.03 33.32 12.84
C LEU A 147 -15.69 33.50 13.57
N LEU A 148 -14.57 33.32 12.87
CA LEU A 148 -13.23 33.61 13.43
C LEU A 148 -13.12 35.07 13.86
N TYR A 149 -13.64 35.99 13.04
CA TYR A 149 -13.62 37.41 13.33
C TYR A 149 -14.53 37.77 14.51
N GLU A 150 -15.74 37.20 14.56
CA GLU A 150 -16.69 37.39 15.67
C GLU A 150 -16.12 36.85 17.00
N TRP A 151 -15.43 35.70 16.96
CA TRP A 151 -14.70 35.17 18.12
C TRP A 151 -13.56 36.09 18.56
N LEU A 152 -12.87 36.74 17.61
CA LEU A 152 -11.81 37.69 17.92
C LEU A 152 -12.41 38.94 18.58
N GLU A 153 -13.49 39.49 18.03
CA GLU A 153 -14.18 40.65 18.59
C GLU A 153 -14.70 40.37 20.00
N THR A 154 -15.39 39.23 20.17
CA THR A 154 -15.94 38.81 21.47
C THR A 154 -14.84 38.56 22.48
N GLY A 155 -13.78 37.84 22.10
CA GLY A 155 -12.65 37.57 22.99
C GLY A 155 -11.84 38.82 23.38
N LEU A 156 -11.98 39.94 22.66
CA LEU A 156 -11.39 41.24 23.03
C LEU A 156 -12.36 42.15 23.79
N SER A 157 -13.61 41.74 23.90
CA SER A 157 -14.69 42.47 24.56
C SER A 157 -14.83 42.07 26.02
N ASN A 158 -15.45 42.94 26.83
CA ASN A 158 -15.83 42.58 28.20
C ASN A 158 -17.19 41.85 28.27
N TYR A 159 -17.88 41.71 27.13
CA TYR A 159 -19.21 41.12 27.02
C TYR A 159 -19.10 39.68 26.49
N SER A 160 -19.89 38.76 27.05
CA SER A 160 -19.91 37.35 26.63
C SER A 160 -20.73 37.13 25.34
N ALA A 161 -20.53 35.95 24.72
CA ALA A 161 -21.21 35.53 23.48
C ALA A 161 -22.74 35.64 23.51
N ASP A 162 -23.38 35.56 24.69
CA ASP A 162 -24.85 35.62 24.82
C ASP A 162 -25.47 36.94 24.27
N GLU A 163 -24.66 37.97 24.04
CA GLU A 163 -25.10 39.23 23.40
C GLU A 163 -24.94 39.27 21.87
N PHE A 164 -24.10 38.42 21.26
CA PHE A 164 -23.68 38.55 19.85
C PHE A 164 -23.63 37.25 19.03
N LEU A 165 -23.53 36.07 19.66
CA LEU A 165 -23.31 34.76 19.02
C LEU A 165 -24.27 33.70 19.58
N ASP A 166 -24.83 32.83 18.73
CA ASP A 166 -25.61 31.68 19.21
C ASP A 166 -24.67 30.67 19.90
N THR A 167 -25.01 30.24 21.12
CA THR A 167 -24.25 29.21 21.85
C THR A 167 -24.05 27.94 21.01
N SER A 168 -25.03 27.60 20.17
CA SER A 168 -24.97 26.46 19.25
C SER A 168 -23.89 26.63 18.18
N ASP A 169 -23.73 27.85 17.66
CA ASP A 169 -22.72 28.19 16.66
C ASP A 169 -21.32 28.21 17.27
N VAL A 170 -21.17 28.72 18.50
CA VAL A 170 -19.91 28.67 19.25
C VAL A 170 -19.45 27.23 19.46
N ILE A 171 -20.35 26.34 19.90
CA ILE A 171 -20.01 24.93 20.12
C ILE A 171 -19.64 24.25 18.79
N TYR A 172 -20.47 24.43 17.76
CA TYR A 172 -20.26 23.78 16.46
C TYR A 172 -18.97 24.27 15.77
N PHE A 173 -18.70 25.58 15.81
CA PHE A 173 -17.46 26.15 15.29
C PHE A 173 -16.23 25.59 15.99
N TYR A 174 -16.24 25.59 17.33
CA TYR A 174 -15.14 25.05 18.15
C TYR A 174 -14.81 23.60 17.80
N GLU A 175 -15.82 22.72 17.78
CA GLU A 175 -15.62 21.29 17.49
C GLU A 175 -15.07 21.04 16.08
N ASN A 176 -15.52 21.82 15.08
CA ASN A 176 -15.02 21.68 13.72
C ASN A 176 -13.58 22.18 13.57
N MET A 177 -13.20 23.25 14.28
CA MET A 177 -11.82 23.74 14.30
C MET A 177 -10.87 22.73 14.93
N GLN A 178 -11.29 22.03 16.01
CA GLN A 178 -10.50 20.93 16.60
C GLN A 178 -10.24 19.80 15.59
N LYS A 179 -11.28 19.39 14.83
CA LYS A 179 -11.15 18.37 13.77
C LYS A 179 -10.25 18.83 12.62
N LEU A 180 -10.33 20.11 12.24
CA LEU A 180 -9.47 20.68 11.20
C LEU A 180 -7.98 20.65 11.61
N TYR A 181 -7.66 20.99 12.87
CA TYR A 181 -6.29 20.95 13.38
C TYR A 181 -5.73 19.54 13.34
N GLU A 182 -6.51 18.55 13.78
CA GLU A 182 -6.08 17.16 13.75
C GLU A 182 -5.90 16.62 12.33
N ALA A 183 -6.78 16.99 11.39
CA ALA A 183 -6.64 16.59 9.99
C ALA A 183 -5.38 17.19 9.36
N ALA A 184 -5.11 18.47 9.62
CA ALA A 184 -3.90 19.15 9.17
C ALA A 184 -2.63 18.53 9.80
N TRP A 185 -2.70 18.13 11.07
CA TRP A 185 -1.60 17.43 11.76
C TRP A 185 -1.27 16.09 11.11
N ILE A 186 -2.30 15.29 10.79
CA ILE A 186 -2.11 14.01 10.09
C ILE A 186 -1.47 14.23 8.72
N ILE A 187 -1.94 15.21 7.95
CA ILE A 187 -1.37 15.53 6.63
C ILE A 187 0.10 15.93 6.78
N ARG A 188 0.43 16.78 7.75
CA ARG A 188 1.82 17.16 8.04
C ARG A 188 2.70 15.94 8.32
N GLN A 189 2.25 15.04 9.20
CA GLN A 189 3.01 13.86 9.64
C GLN A 189 3.16 12.77 8.57
N ARG A 190 2.15 12.62 7.68
CA ARG A 190 2.15 11.59 6.64
C ARG A 190 2.74 12.05 5.31
N GLU A 191 2.63 13.32 4.98
CA GLU A 191 2.92 13.82 3.62
C GLU A 191 3.98 14.92 3.53
N ILE A 192 4.32 15.59 4.64
CA ILE A 192 5.16 16.80 4.60
C ILE A 192 6.47 16.62 5.39
N GLU A 193 6.41 16.29 6.68
CA GLU A 193 7.58 16.03 7.53
C GLU A 193 7.42 14.74 8.34
N LEU A 194 8.47 13.92 8.40
CA LEU A 194 8.44 12.61 9.06
C LEU A 194 8.40 12.68 10.60
N THR A 195 7.86 11.61 11.16
CA THR A 195 7.28 11.44 12.50
C THR A 195 8.16 11.92 13.67
N LEU A 196 7.62 12.84 14.49
CA LEU A 196 8.12 13.09 15.85
C LEU A 196 7.74 11.90 16.74
N LYS A 197 8.67 10.98 16.93
CA LYS A 197 8.48 9.77 17.76
C LYS A 197 8.78 10.05 19.22
N LYS A 198 8.13 9.32 20.13
CA LYS A 198 8.46 9.34 21.57
C LYS A 198 9.94 9.00 21.76
N CYS A 199 10.75 9.91 22.31
CA CYS A 199 12.17 9.67 22.57
C CYS A 199 12.36 8.50 23.54
N THR A 200 13.01 7.43 23.09
CA THR A 200 13.74 6.52 23.98
C THR A 200 15.18 7.03 24.06
N GLU A 201 15.55 7.58 25.22
CA GLU A 201 16.94 7.84 25.57
C GLU A 201 17.71 6.51 25.67
N GLU A 202 18.83 6.39 24.97
CA GLU A 202 20.05 5.78 25.51
C GLU A 202 21.26 6.26 24.71
N ARG A 203 22.27 6.73 25.46
CA ARG A 203 23.45 7.47 25.00
C ARG A 203 24.50 6.57 24.35
N ASP A 204 25.28 7.20 23.47
CA ASP A 204 26.47 6.70 22.77
C ASP A 204 27.39 5.82 23.62
N GLU A 205 27.95 4.76 23.01
CA GLU A 205 29.41 4.60 22.88
C GLU A 205 29.82 3.45 21.95
N THR A 206 30.82 3.74 21.11
CA THR A 206 31.73 2.85 20.38
C THR A 206 31.27 2.18 19.08
N VAL A 207 31.84 2.72 18.00
CA VAL A 207 32.17 2.05 16.75
C VAL A 207 32.74 0.65 17.03
N THR A 208 32.00 -0.39 16.71
CA THR A 208 32.58 -1.64 16.23
C THR A 208 31.66 -2.27 15.20
N THR A 209 32.29 -2.61 14.09
CA THR A 209 31.79 -3.33 12.93
C THR A 209 30.96 -4.55 13.35
N GLN A 210 29.64 -4.42 13.37
CA GLN A 210 28.73 -5.56 13.41
C GLN A 210 27.62 -5.32 12.40
N VAL A 211 27.76 -6.05 11.28
CA VAL A 211 26.70 -6.39 10.34
C VAL A 211 25.38 -6.54 11.12
N LYS A 212 24.44 -5.62 10.92
CA LYS A 212 23.09 -5.68 11.51
C LYS A 212 22.45 -6.99 11.02
N ARG A 213 22.53 -8.02 11.86
CA ARG A 213 21.73 -9.23 11.78
C ARG A 213 20.27 -8.82 11.78
N TYR A 214 19.62 -9.02 10.64
CA TYR A 214 18.16 -9.08 10.56
C TYR A 214 17.63 -10.00 11.67
N PRO A 215 16.51 -9.66 12.31
CA PRO A 215 15.93 -10.56 13.30
C PRO A 215 15.56 -11.86 12.60
N VAL A 216 16.32 -12.91 12.93
CA VAL A 216 15.95 -14.30 12.69
C VAL A 216 14.63 -14.53 13.40
N ARG A 217 13.55 -14.64 12.62
CA ARG A 217 12.37 -15.42 12.98
C ARG A 217 12.01 -16.33 11.81
N LEU A 218 12.73 -17.44 11.71
CA LEU A 218 12.16 -18.68 11.18
C LEU A 218 11.32 -19.30 12.31
N PRO A 219 10.00 -19.36 12.10
CA PRO A 219 9.37 -20.67 12.05
C PRO A 219 8.43 -20.74 10.84
N LEU A 220 8.91 -21.31 9.73
CA LEU A 220 8.02 -21.88 8.72
C LEU A 220 7.54 -23.22 9.27
N LEU A 221 6.35 -23.24 9.89
CA LEU A 221 5.66 -24.46 10.25
C LEU A 221 4.64 -24.89 9.18
N ASN A 222 4.74 -26.17 8.83
CA ASN A 222 3.74 -27.05 8.22
C ASN A 222 3.45 -26.86 6.72
N PHE A 223 4.11 -27.74 5.96
CA PHE A 223 3.91 -28.20 4.58
C PHE A 223 2.63 -27.76 3.84
N ASN A 224 2.80 -27.69 2.51
CA ASN A 224 1.83 -27.37 1.45
C ASN A 224 1.86 -25.90 1.04
N CYS A 225 1.63 -25.64 -0.25
CA CYS A 225 1.49 -24.30 -0.82
C CYS A 225 0.67 -23.45 0.16
N ARG A 226 1.31 -22.44 0.78
CA ARG A 226 0.72 -21.61 1.83
C ARG A 226 -0.27 -20.59 1.25
N PHE A 227 -1.20 -21.11 0.48
CA PHE A 227 -2.48 -20.50 0.22
C PHE A 227 -3.08 -20.12 1.58
N ASN A 228 -3.46 -18.86 1.82
CA ASN A 228 -3.86 -18.32 3.12
C ASN A 228 -4.58 -19.33 4.02
N GLU A 229 -4.07 -19.52 5.24
CA GLU A 229 -4.49 -20.63 6.11
C GLU A 229 -5.93 -20.50 6.60
N ALA A 230 -6.46 -19.27 6.66
CA ALA A 230 -7.86 -18.96 6.86
C ALA A 230 -8.25 -17.71 6.07
N ILE A 231 -9.45 -17.72 5.49
CA ILE A 231 -10.03 -16.52 4.86
C ILE A 231 -10.76 -15.72 5.94
N THR A 232 -10.50 -14.42 6.01
CA THR A 232 -11.21 -13.51 6.91
C THR A 232 -12.64 -13.28 6.42
N SER A 233 -13.54 -12.81 7.29
CA SER A 233 -14.92 -12.52 6.89
C SER A 233 -15.01 -11.44 5.80
N ALA A 234 -14.09 -10.47 5.80
CA ALA A 234 -14.01 -9.44 4.77
C ALA A 234 -13.54 -10.01 3.42
N GLU A 235 -12.47 -10.81 3.44
CA GLU A 235 -11.97 -11.49 2.23
C GLU A 235 -13.02 -12.44 1.67
N GLN A 236 -13.80 -13.13 2.51
CA GLN A 236 -14.89 -13.98 2.08
C GLN A 236 -15.98 -13.18 1.37
N LEU A 237 -16.32 -11.99 1.86
CA LEU A 237 -17.31 -11.12 1.23
C LEU A 237 -16.81 -10.58 -0.12
N GLY A 238 -15.55 -10.13 -0.19
CA GLY A 238 -14.92 -9.71 -1.43
C GLY A 238 -14.82 -10.86 -2.45
N LEU A 239 -14.44 -12.06 -1.99
CA LEU A 239 -14.39 -13.27 -2.80
C LEU A 239 -15.78 -13.62 -3.36
N ASN A 240 -16.83 -13.52 -2.57
CA ASN A 240 -18.20 -13.77 -3.03
C ASN A 240 -18.61 -12.79 -4.14
N GLN A 241 -18.30 -11.50 -3.99
CA GLN A 241 -18.55 -10.48 -5.02
C GLN A 241 -17.74 -10.76 -6.30
N LEU A 242 -16.47 -11.12 -6.17
CA LEU A 242 -15.63 -11.49 -7.31
C LEU A 242 -16.19 -12.70 -8.05
N VAL A 243 -16.64 -13.73 -7.32
CA VAL A 243 -17.26 -14.92 -7.89
C VAL A 243 -18.51 -14.54 -8.69
N GLU A 244 -19.41 -13.71 -8.15
CA GLU A 244 -20.63 -13.28 -8.86
C GLU A 244 -20.30 -12.55 -10.17
N ILE A 245 -19.32 -11.65 -10.13
CA ILE A 245 -18.90 -10.88 -11.31
C ILE A 245 -18.27 -11.79 -12.37
N ILE A 246 -17.36 -12.69 -11.95
CA ILE A 246 -16.69 -13.63 -12.87
C ILE A 246 -17.72 -14.54 -13.53
N LEU A 247 -18.68 -15.09 -12.77
CA LEU A 247 -19.72 -15.97 -13.31
C LEU A 247 -20.67 -15.25 -14.27
N ARG A 248 -21.00 -13.98 -14.00
CA ARG A 248 -21.84 -13.17 -14.89
C ARG A 248 -21.18 -12.93 -16.25
N GLU A 249 -19.88 -12.67 -16.25
CA GLU A 249 -19.15 -12.28 -17.47
C GLU A 249 -18.55 -13.48 -18.21
N ILE A 250 -18.39 -14.63 -17.55
CA ILE A 250 -17.73 -15.83 -18.07
C ILE A 250 -18.58 -17.07 -17.75
N GLY A 251 -19.54 -17.35 -18.62
CA GLY A 251 -20.49 -18.46 -18.44
C GLY A 251 -19.89 -19.86 -18.57
N SER A 252 -18.64 -20.00 -19.01
CA SER A 252 -17.92 -21.28 -19.12
C SER A 252 -17.22 -21.71 -17.83
N VAL A 253 -17.30 -20.92 -16.75
CA VAL A 253 -16.66 -21.25 -15.47
C VAL A 253 -17.36 -22.42 -14.78
N LEU A 254 -16.58 -23.43 -14.45
CA LEU A 254 -17.02 -24.63 -13.72
C LEU A 254 -16.62 -24.60 -12.25
N MET A 255 -15.50 -23.97 -11.91
CA MET A 255 -15.01 -23.92 -10.52
C MET A 255 -14.13 -22.69 -10.31
N ILE A 256 -14.24 -22.08 -9.14
CA ILE A 256 -13.36 -21.00 -8.67
C ILE A 256 -12.82 -21.41 -7.31
N ILE A 257 -11.50 -21.45 -7.18
CA ILE A 257 -10.79 -21.77 -5.94
C ILE A 257 -9.98 -20.54 -5.52
N HIS A 258 -10.15 -20.14 -4.27
CA HIS A 258 -9.35 -19.10 -3.66
C HIS A 258 -7.98 -19.66 -3.25
N LEU A 259 -6.93 -19.23 -3.97
CA LEU A 259 -5.56 -19.59 -3.64
C LEU A 259 -5.02 -18.70 -2.52
N GLY A 260 -5.46 -17.46 -2.38
CA GLY A 260 -5.02 -16.59 -1.29
C GLY A 260 -5.22 -15.12 -1.63
N THR A 261 -4.86 -14.28 -0.68
CA THR A 261 -4.83 -12.83 -0.81
C THR A 261 -3.45 -12.32 -0.41
N HIS A 262 -3.04 -11.21 -1.01
CA HIS A 262 -1.89 -10.44 -0.58
C HIS A 262 -2.30 -8.98 -0.36
N PRO A 263 -1.85 -8.32 0.72
CA PRO A 263 -2.30 -6.97 1.07
C PRO A 263 -1.55 -5.83 0.35
N ASP A 264 -0.40 -6.10 -0.28
CA ASP A 264 0.40 -5.06 -0.93
C ASP A 264 1.10 -5.55 -2.22
N PRO A 265 0.55 -5.26 -3.40
CA PRO A 265 -0.74 -4.60 -3.62
C PRO A 265 -1.90 -5.54 -3.27
N ASP A 266 -3.04 -5.00 -2.83
CA ASP A 266 -4.26 -5.76 -2.58
C ASP A 266 -4.61 -6.66 -3.78
N THR A 267 -4.43 -7.97 -3.62
CA THR A 267 -4.49 -8.94 -4.71
C THR A 267 -5.19 -10.21 -4.27
N PHE A 268 -6.20 -10.66 -5.02
CA PHE A 268 -6.77 -12.00 -4.92
C PHE A 268 -6.09 -12.95 -5.90
N TYR A 269 -5.65 -14.10 -5.39
CA TYR A 269 -5.12 -15.20 -6.18
C TYR A 269 -6.18 -16.27 -6.35
N LEU A 270 -6.55 -16.56 -7.59
CA LEU A 270 -7.63 -17.49 -7.92
C LEU A 270 -7.14 -18.59 -8.85
N LEU A 271 -7.67 -19.80 -8.69
CA LEU A 271 -7.62 -20.85 -9.68
C LEU A 271 -9.01 -21.03 -10.28
N ILE A 272 -9.12 -20.89 -11.60
CA ILE A 272 -10.40 -20.89 -12.30
C ILE A 272 -10.40 -22.02 -13.32
N ILE A 273 -11.37 -22.91 -13.20
CA ILE A 273 -11.57 -24.03 -14.11
C ILE A 273 -12.74 -23.70 -15.05
N THR A 274 -12.52 -23.86 -16.35
CA THR A 274 -13.52 -23.60 -17.39
C THR A 274 -13.83 -24.85 -18.21
N GLU A 275 -14.99 -24.86 -18.88
CA GLU A 275 -15.41 -25.96 -19.76
C GLU A 275 -14.39 -26.22 -20.88
N GLU A 276 -14.05 -27.49 -21.13
CA GLU A 276 -13.16 -27.90 -22.24
C GLU A 276 -13.65 -27.42 -23.61
N LYS A 277 -14.98 -27.38 -23.81
CA LYS A 277 -15.60 -26.98 -25.08
C LYS A 277 -15.50 -25.48 -25.35
N ASP A 278 -15.10 -24.68 -24.38
CA ASP A 278 -14.91 -23.25 -24.56
C ASP A 278 -13.68 -22.98 -25.44
N LYS A 279 -13.92 -22.41 -26.62
CA LYS A 279 -12.89 -22.11 -27.63
C LYS A 279 -11.98 -20.97 -27.23
N ILE A 280 -12.32 -20.18 -26.21
CA ILE A 280 -11.49 -19.06 -25.76
C ILE A 280 -10.24 -19.62 -25.07
N PRO A 281 -9.02 -19.23 -25.51
CA PRO A 281 -7.77 -19.62 -24.85
C PRO A 281 -7.69 -19.13 -23.40
N GLU A 282 -7.02 -19.89 -22.53
CA GLU A 282 -6.86 -19.60 -21.10
C GLU A 282 -6.31 -18.19 -20.82
N HIS A 283 -5.33 -17.72 -21.61
CA HIS A 283 -4.76 -16.38 -21.45
C HIS A 283 -5.76 -15.25 -21.77
N GLN A 284 -6.67 -15.42 -22.72
CA GLN A 284 -7.69 -14.40 -23.03
C GLN A 284 -8.76 -14.34 -21.94
N ILE A 285 -9.10 -15.49 -21.35
CA ILE A 285 -10.01 -15.56 -20.20
C ILE A 285 -9.37 -14.83 -19.02
N LEU A 286 -8.09 -15.07 -18.78
CA LEU A 286 -7.30 -14.41 -17.74
C LEU A 286 -7.26 -12.88 -17.93
N ASP A 287 -6.89 -12.39 -19.12
CA ASP A 287 -6.87 -10.96 -19.43
C ASP A 287 -8.27 -10.33 -19.24
N LYS A 288 -9.33 -11.06 -19.60
CA LYS A 288 -10.72 -10.61 -19.40
C LYS A 288 -11.04 -10.48 -17.91
N ILE A 289 -10.66 -11.46 -17.08
CA ILE A 289 -10.87 -11.42 -15.62
C ILE A 289 -10.11 -10.24 -15.00
N GLU A 290 -8.82 -10.11 -15.31
CA GLU A 290 -7.99 -9.02 -14.78
C GLU A 290 -8.57 -7.66 -15.15
N LYS A 291 -9.02 -7.48 -16.40
CA LYS A 291 -9.66 -6.25 -16.87
C LYS A 291 -10.98 -5.97 -16.17
N ILE A 292 -11.85 -6.97 -16.04
CA ILE A 292 -13.15 -6.80 -15.36
C ILE A 292 -12.94 -6.45 -13.90
N CYS A 293 -11.99 -7.09 -13.21
CA CYS A 293 -11.78 -6.85 -11.79
C CYS A 293 -10.89 -5.63 -11.48
N SER A 294 -10.18 -5.07 -12.47
CA SER A 294 -9.19 -3.99 -12.28
C SER A 294 -9.69 -2.73 -11.55
N HIS A 295 -10.98 -2.44 -11.62
CA HIS A 295 -11.60 -1.29 -10.94
C HIS A 295 -12.02 -1.59 -9.49
N LEU A 296 -12.01 -2.87 -9.11
CA LEU A 296 -12.40 -3.36 -7.79
C LEU A 296 -11.18 -3.73 -6.97
N ILE A 297 -10.32 -4.60 -7.51
CA ILE A 297 -9.14 -5.14 -6.83
C ILE A 297 -8.22 -5.83 -7.84
N ASN A 298 -6.93 -5.98 -7.51
CA ASN A 298 -6.07 -6.80 -8.35
C ASN A 298 -6.49 -8.27 -8.23
N VAL A 299 -6.58 -8.94 -9.37
CA VAL A 299 -6.82 -10.38 -9.43
C VAL A 299 -5.66 -11.00 -10.19
N CYS A 300 -5.04 -12.02 -9.60
CA CYS A 300 -4.05 -12.85 -10.27
C CYS A 300 -4.62 -14.26 -10.38
N ALA A 301 -5.17 -14.60 -11.54
CA ALA A 301 -5.79 -15.89 -11.77
C ALA A 301 -4.87 -16.87 -12.52
N ILE A 302 -5.01 -18.15 -12.21
CA ILE A 302 -4.51 -19.28 -13.00
C ILE A 302 -5.75 -19.93 -13.62
N VAL A 303 -5.82 -19.97 -14.95
CA VAL A 303 -6.99 -20.50 -15.67
C VAL A 303 -6.63 -21.84 -16.27
N HIS A 304 -7.50 -22.84 -16.08
CA HIS A 304 -7.36 -24.15 -16.71
C HIS A 304 -8.66 -24.64 -17.35
N LYS A 305 -8.52 -25.44 -18.40
CA LYS A 305 -9.62 -26.27 -18.92
C LYS A 305 -9.85 -27.50 -18.06
N SER A 306 -11.10 -27.97 -18.01
CA SER A 306 -11.52 -29.09 -17.15
C SER A 306 -10.72 -30.36 -17.38
N ASP A 307 -10.43 -30.75 -18.63
CA ASP A 307 -9.77 -32.03 -18.91
C ASP A 307 -8.30 -32.01 -18.52
N ALA A 308 -7.64 -30.85 -18.64
CA ALA A 308 -6.27 -30.68 -18.16
C ALA A 308 -6.20 -30.72 -16.62
N PHE A 309 -7.17 -30.09 -15.95
CA PHE A 309 -7.30 -30.10 -14.50
C PHE A 309 -7.56 -31.51 -13.94
N LEU A 310 -8.52 -32.24 -14.51
CA LEU A 310 -8.88 -33.59 -14.06
C LEU A 310 -7.73 -34.58 -14.25
N ARG A 311 -7.07 -34.57 -15.42
CA ARG A 311 -5.88 -35.40 -15.66
C ARG A 311 -4.76 -35.09 -14.67
N ALA A 312 -4.51 -33.80 -14.40
CA ALA A 312 -3.49 -33.42 -13.45
C ALA A 312 -3.82 -33.88 -12.01
N LEU A 313 -5.10 -33.94 -11.62
CA LEU A 313 -5.51 -34.54 -10.34
C LEU A 313 -5.26 -36.05 -10.30
N GLU A 314 -5.59 -36.77 -11.38
CA GLU A 314 -5.34 -38.22 -11.52
C GLU A 314 -3.84 -38.55 -11.49
N ASP A 315 -3.02 -37.70 -12.10
CA ASP A 315 -1.55 -37.80 -12.10
C ASP A 315 -0.90 -37.43 -10.74
N GLY A 316 -1.70 -37.07 -9.73
CA GLY A 316 -1.19 -36.74 -8.41
C GLY A 316 -0.57 -35.34 -8.31
N SER A 317 -1.00 -34.37 -9.14
CA SER A 317 -0.45 -33.02 -9.13
C SER A 317 -0.63 -32.34 -7.78
N ARG A 318 0.50 -32.11 -7.11
CA ARG A 318 0.58 -31.49 -5.78
C ARG A 318 -0.15 -30.14 -5.73
N PHE A 319 -0.04 -29.32 -6.77
CA PHE A 319 -0.66 -27.99 -6.82
C PHE A 319 -2.19 -28.06 -6.75
N PHE A 320 -2.80 -28.82 -7.66
CA PHE A 320 -4.26 -28.93 -7.74
C PHE A 320 -4.86 -29.65 -6.53
N ILE A 321 -4.17 -30.69 -6.07
CA ILE A 321 -4.55 -31.40 -4.84
C ILE A 321 -4.50 -30.44 -3.64
N ASN A 322 -3.45 -29.63 -3.49
CA ASN A 322 -3.34 -28.65 -2.41
C ASN A 322 -4.38 -27.54 -2.50
N ALA A 323 -4.73 -27.11 -3.71
CA ALA A 323 -5.79 -26.12 -3.94
C ALA A 323 -7.17 -26.65 -3.47
N LEU A 324 -7.42 -27.96 -3.59
CA LEU A 324 -8.67 -28.60 -3.16
C LEU A 324 -8.71 -29.01 -1.67
N ARG A 325 -7.56 -29.20 -1.02
CA ARG A 325 -7.45 -29.81 0.32
C ARG A 325 -7.90 -28.97 1.50
N LYS A 326 -8.37 -27.74 1.29
CA LYS A 326 -8.89 -26.84 2.33
C LYS A 326 -10.15 -26.15 1.80
N HIS A 327 -11.07 -25.73 2.67
CA HIS A 327 -12.37 -25.07 2.38
C HIS A 327 -12.24 -23.75 1.59
N LYS A 328 -11.70 -23.83 0.37
CA LYS A 328 -11.25 -22.71 -0.48
C LYS A 328 -11.99 -22.66 -1.80
N ILE A 329 -12.83 -23.66 -2.07
CA ILE A 329 -13.71 -23.68 -3.23
C ILE A 329 -14.75 -22.58 -3.00
N ALA A 330 -14.62 -21.49 -3.75
CA ALA A 330 -15.52 -20.34 -3.71
C ALA A 330 -16.78 -20.61 -4.55
N TYR A 331 -16.63 -21.40 -5.61
CA TYR A 331 -17.72 -21.84 -6.47
C TYR A 331 -17.40 -23.18 -7.12
N GLN A 332 -18.41 -24.04 -7.24
CA GLN A 332 -18.35 -25.28 -8.01
C GLN A 332 -19.70 -25.53 -8.69
N SER A 333 -19.65 -25.77 -10.00
CA SER A 333 -20.78 -26.19 -10.81
C SER A 333 -21.07 -27.67 -10.61
N SER A 334 -22.35 -28.04 -10.63
CA SER A 334 -22.79 -29.45 -10.59
C SER A 334 -22.38 -30.26 -11.81
N LYS A 335 -21.89 -29.60 -12.88
CA LYS A 335 -21.38 -30.26 -14.10
C LYS A 335 -19.98 -30.86 -13.92
N LEU A 336 -19.24 -30.47 -12.87
CA LEU A 336 -17.87 -30.90 -12.64
C LEU A 336 -17.80 -31.89 -11.46
N GLU A 337 -17.54 -33.15 -11.78
CA GLU A 337 -17.29 -34.21 -10.81
C GLU A 337 -15.79 -34.30 -10.52
N LEU A 338 -15.42 -34.24 -9.23
CA LEU A 338 -14.03 -34.35 -8.80
C LEU A 338 -13.66 -35.82 -8.57
N PRO A 339 -12.49 -36.29 -9.05
CA PRO A 339 -12.01 -37.63 -8.78
C PRO A 339 -11.61 -37.78 -7.30
N GLN A 340 -11.47 -39.02 -6.84
CA GLN A 340 -10.90 -39.26 -5.51
C GLN A 340 -9.45 -38.76 -5.47
N LEU A 341 -9.17 -37.86 -4.52
CA LEU A 341 -7.84 -37.29 -4.35
C LEU A 341 -6.89 -38.34 -3.78
N GLN A 342 -5.80 -38.61 -4.50
CA GLN A 342 -4.70 -39.42 -3.97
C GLN A 342 -3.71 -38.54 -3.22
N ASN A 343 -3.07 -39.10 -2.19
CA ASN A 343 -1.95 -38.42 -1.54
C ASN A 343 -0.72 -38.49 -2.43
N PRO A 344 -0.09 -37.34 -2.77
CA PRO A 344 1.14 -37.37 -3.53
C PRO A 344 2.24 -38.05 -2.69
N ASP A 345 3.02 -38.93 -3.32
CA ASP A 345 4.13 -39.64 -2.69
C ASP A 345 5.26 -38.66 -2.34
N GLU A 346 5.61 -38.57 -1.05
CA GLU A 346 6.61 -37.65 -0.52
C GLU A 346 7.99 -37.86 -1.16
N LYS A 347 8.35 -39.12 -1.47
CA LYS A 347 9.61 -39.43 -2.17
C LYS A 347 9.62 -38.86 -3.58
N SER A 348 8.54 -39.05 -4.33
CA SER A 348 8.35 -38.45 -5.66
C SER A 348 8.41 -36.92 -5.60
N ILE A 349 7.77 -36.29 -4.60
CA ILE A 349 7.82 -34.83 -4.40
C ILE A 349 9.27 -34.36 -4.21
N ARG A 350 10.01 -35.02 -3.33
CA ARG A 350 11.41 -34.67 -3.06
C ARG A 350 12.26 -34.75 -4.33
N SER A 351 12.18 -35.87 -5.06
CA SER A 351 12.91 -36.04 -6.32
C SER A 351 12.55 -34.96 -7.35
N GLN A 352 11.28 -34.55 -7.43
CA GLN A 352 10.85 -33.46 -8.34
C GLN A 352 11.39 -32.09 -7.92
N VAL A 353 11.41 -31.78 -6.62
CA VAL A 353 11.95 -30.54 -6.08
C VAL A 353 13.46 -30.45 -6.35
N GLU A 354 14.21 -31.51 -6.05
CA GLU A 354 15.65 -31.60 -6.31
C GLU A 354 15.95 -31.48 -7.82
N ALA A 355 15.23 -32.23 -8.67
CA ALA A 355 15.39 -32.16 -10.12
C ALA A 355 15.08 -30.76 -10.69
N THR A 356 14.07 -30.09 -10.13
CA THR A 356 13.69 -28.73 -10.52
C THR A 356 14.81 -27.74 -10.19
N TRP A 357 15.35 -27.78 -8.98
CA TRP A 357 16.43 -26.89 -8.56
C TRP A 357 17.73 -27.16 -9.33
N ASN A 358 18.10 -28.43 -9.47
CA ASN A 358 19.29 -28.84 -10.23
C ASN A 358 19.24 -28.43 -11.70
N ARG A 359 18.03 -28.25 -12.26
CA ARG A 359 17.85 -27.74 -13.62
C ARG A 359 17.81 -26.21 -13.64
N TRP A 360 16.82 -25.62 -12.98
CA TRP A 360 16.50 -24.19 -13.14
C TRP A 360 17.25 -23.30 -12.15
N GLY A 361 17.42 -23.75 -10.90
CA GLY A 361 18.22 -23.06 -9.90
C GLY A 361 19.70 -23.01 -10.32
N LYS A 362 20.24 -24.15 -10.77
CA LYS A 362 21.60 -24.21 -11.34
C LYS A 362 21.74 -23.32 -12.57
N GLN A 363 20.79 -23.35 -13.50
CA GLN A 363 20.82 -22.47 -14.67
C GLN A 363 20.82 -20.99 -14.27
N GLY A 364 20.00 -20.60 -13.28
CA GLY A 364 20.01 -19.24 -12.73
C GLY A 364 21.37 -18.85 -12.13
N LYS A 365 22.03 -19.80 -11.45
CA LYS A 365 23.39 -19.61 -10.92
C LYS A 365 24.43 -19.44 -12.03
N ASP A 366 24.40 -20.31 -13.03
CA ASP A 366 25.33 -20.25 -14.16
C ASP A 366 25.20 -18.91 -14.91
N PHE A 367 23.97 -18.42 -15.12
CA PHE A 367 23.73 -17.08 -15.69
C PHE A 367 24.24 -15.96 -14.80
N LEU A 368 24.01 -16.04 -13.49
CA LEU A 368 24.50 -15.04 -12.53
C LEU A 368 26.03 -14.98 -12.53
N ASP A 369 26.71 -16.12 -12.41
CA ASP A 369 28.17 -16.16 -12.37
C ASP A 369 28.77 -15.63 -13.69
N THR A 370 28.18 -16.01 -14.83
CA THR A 370 28.59 -15.47 -16.14
C THR A 370 28.34 -13.96 -16.24
N SER A 371 27.24 -13.45 -15.67
CA SER A 371 26.92 -12.02 -15.65
C SER A 371 27.95 -11.21 -14.87
N LEU A 372 28.43 -11.75 -13.73
CA LEU A 372 29.44 -11.10 -12.90
C LEU A 372 30.80 -11.06 -13.62
N SER A 373 31.19 -12.13 -14.31
CA SER A 373 32.40 -12.11 -15.16
C SER A 373 32.28 -11.08 -16.29
N CYS A 374 31.11 -10.99 -16.94
CA CYS A 374 30.89 -9.97 -17.98
C CYS A 374 30.97 -8.55 -17.41
N PHE A 375 30.51 -8.32 -16.17
CA PHE A 375 30.66 -7.03 -15.50
C PHE A 375 32.13 -6.70 -15.24
N ASP A 376 32.92 -7.65 -14.72
CA ASP A 376 34.35 -7.47 -14.45
C ASP A 376 35.15 -7.19 -15.74
N ASP A 377 34.75 -7.80 -16.85
CA ASP A 377 35.33 -7.58 -18.19
C ASP A 377 34.88 -6.26 -18.84
N GLY A 378 34.00 -5.47 -18.18
CA GLY A 378 33.46 -4.21 -18.71
C GLY A 378 32.32 -4.37 -19.71
N ASN A 379 31.82 -5.59 -19.92
CA ASN A 379 30.71 -5.91 -20.83
C ASN A 379 29.34 -5.72 -20.16
N TYR A 380 29.04 -4.47 -19.75
CA TYR A 380 27.87 -4.14 -18.93
C TYR A 380 26.53 -4.52 -19.57
N ASN A 381 26.35 -4.30 -20.87
CA ASN A 381 25.10 -4.65 -21.56
C ASN A 381 24.83 -6.16 -21.54
N LEU A 382 25.87 -6.97 -21.74
CA LEU A 382 25.78 -8.43 -21.67
C LEU A 382 25.56 -8.89 -20.22
N ALA A 383 26.21 -8.24 -19.25
CA ALA A 383 26.00 -8.51 -17.83
C ALA A 383 24.52 -8.32 -17.43
N VAL A 384 23.90 -7.19 -17.76
CA VAL A 384 22.48 -6.93 -17.44
C VAL A 384 21.55 -7.92 -18.17
N PHE A 385 21.85 -8.28 -19.42
CA PHE A 385 21.09 -9.31 -20.14
C PHE A 385 21.12 -10.67 -19.42
N LEU A 386 22.31 -11.10 -18.99
CA LEU A 386 22.48 -12.35 -18.25
C LEU A 386 21.85 -12.29 -16.86
N MET A 387 21.84 -11.13 -16.20
CA MET A 387 21.12 -10.91 -14.94
C MET A 387 19.62 -11.12 -15.10
N HIS A 388 19.01 -10.66 -16.20
CA HIS A 388 17.60 -10.95 -16.48
C HIS A 388 17.36 -12.45 -16.58
N GLN A 389 18.20 -13.17 -17.33
CA GLN A 389 18.10 -14.62 -17.51
C GLN A 389 18.30 -15.36 -16.17
N ALA A 390 19.20 -14.88 -15.32
CA ALA A 390 19.41 -15.39 -13.98
C ALA A 390 18.13 -15.29 -13.14
N VAL A 391 17.54 -14.08 -13.05
CA VAL A 391 16.30 -13.85 -12.28
C VAL A 391 15.13 -14.68 -12.83
N GLU A 392 14.93 -14.72 -14.15
CA GLU A 392 13.86 -15.51 -14.78
C GLU A 392 13.99 -17.01 -14.41
N SER A 393 15.21 -17.54 -14.47
CA SER A 393 15.51 -18.95 -14.19
C SER A 393 15.33 -19.26 -12.71
N THR A 394 15.79 -18.38 -11.82
CA THR A 394 15.65 -18.51 -10.37
C THR A 394 14.19 -18.43 -9.92
N LEU A 395 13.41 -17.45 -10.42
CA LEU A 395 11.98 -17.35 -10.12
C LEU A 395 11.22 -18.56 -10.66
N SER A 396 11.57 -19.03 -11.86
CA SER A 396 11.01 -20.27 -12.42
C SER A 396 11.28 -21.49 -11.54
N ALA A 397 12.48 -21.59 -10.97
CA ALA A 397 12.84 -22.65 -10.04
C ALA A 397 11.98 -22.58 -8.78
N ILE A 398 11.93 -21.41 -8.12
CA ILE A 398 11.32 -21.30 -6.79
C ILE A 398 9.80 -21.38 -6.83
N LEU A 399 9.16 -20.87 -7.89
CA LEU A 399 7.73 -21.05 -8.14
C LEU A 399 7.39 -22.55 -8.27
N ARG A 400 8.18 -23.32 -9.02
CA ARG A 400 7.97 -24.76 -9.18
C ARG A 400 8.24 -25.54 -7.90
N VAL A 401 9.31 -25.19 -7.18
CA VAL A 401 9.66 -25.82 -5.89
C VAL A 401 8.54 -25.64 -4.86
N ASN A 402 7.95 -24.45 -4.77
CA ASN A 402 6.92 -24.15 -3.77
C ASN A 402 5.51 -24.54 -4.21
N LEU A 403 5.13 -24.28 -5.47
CA LEU A 403 3.78 -24.58 -5.97
C LEU A 403 3.65 -26.03 -6.44
N GLY A 404 4.72 -26.64 -6.94
CA GLY A 404 4.65 -27.94 -7.63
C GLY A 404 3.98 -27.83 -8.99
N TYR A 405 4.06 -26.65 -9.59
CA TYR A 405 3.35 -26.30 -10.81
C TYR A 405 4.23 -25.45 -11.73
N ARG A 406 4.09 -25.67 -13.05
CA ARG A 406 4.79 -24.92 -14.08
C ARG A 406 3.91 -23.77 -14.56
N LEU A 407 4.30 -22.54 -14.24
CA LEU A 407 3.73 -21.33 -14.84
C LEU A 407 4.45 -21.04 -16.17
N SER A 408 3.69 -20.84 -17.25
CA SER A 408 4.21 -20.37 -18.54
C SER A 408 4.19 -18.83 -18.60
N ILE A 409 4.94 -18.19 -17.72
CA ILE A 409 5.02 -16.72 -17.61
C ILE A 409 6.49 -16.33 -17.67
N HIS A 410 6.82 -15.40 -18.58
CA HIS A 410 8.19 -14.90 -18.80
C HIS A 410 8.39 -13.45 -18.30
N ASN A 411 7.32 -12.79 -17.86
CA ASN A 411 7.40 -11.43 -17.32
C ASN A 411 7.84 -11.47 -15.84
N LEU A 412 8.98 -10.86 -15.52
CA LEU A 412 9.56 -10.87 -14.18
C LEU A 412 8.64 -10.25 -13.11
N ALA A 413 8.01 -9.12 -13.41
CA ALA A 413 7.10 -8.45 -12.47
C ALA A 413 5.90 -9.35 -12.12
N ARG A 414 5.37 -10.08 -13.11
CA ARG A 414 4.29 -11.04 -12.91
C ARG A 414 4.77 -12.28 -12.15
N GLN A 415 5.97 -12.78 -12.43
CA GLN A 415 6.55 -13.91 -11.67
C GLN A 415 6.74 -13.53 -10.18
N LEU A 416 7.31 -12.36 -9.89
CA LEU A 416 7.45 -11.83 -8.53
C LEU A 416 6.09 -11.63 -7.85
N ARG A 417 5.07 -11.14 -8.57
CA ARG A 417 3.73 -11.03 -8.00
C ARG A 417 3.15 -12.39 -7.59
N ILE A 418 3.48 -13.46 -8.29
CA ILE A 418 3.00 -14.81 -7.92
C ILE A 418 3.77 -15.38 -6.73
N THR A 419 5.03 -15.00 -6.52
CA THR A 419 5.77 -15.47 -5.34
C THR A 419 5.15 -14.97 -4.03
N LEU A 420 4.44 -13.85 -4.06
CA LEU A 420 3.70 -13.28 -2.93
C LEU A 420 2.63 -14.21 -2.34
N ILE A 421 2.23 -15.27 -3.08
CA ILE A 421 1.35 -16.32 -2.53
C ILE A 421 2.04 -17.06 -1.36
N PHE A 422 3.37 -17.08 -1.31
CA PHE A 422 4.11 -17.85 -0.31
C PHE A 422 5.30 -17.12 0.31
N THR A 423 5.75 -15.98 -0.23
CA THR A 423 6.80 -15.16 0.39
C THR A 423 6.79 -13.71 -0.13
N ASP A 424 7.11 -12.78 0.76
CA ASP A 424 7.45 -11.39 0.40
C ASP A 424 8.95 -11.20 0.15
N ASP A 425 9.79 -12.15 0.60
CA ASP A 425 11.25 -11.97 0.67
C ASP A 425 11.89 -11.69 -0.70
N LEU A 426 11.32 -12.26 -1.77
CA LEU A 426 11.79 -12.05 -3.13
C LEU A 426 11.38 -10.68 -3.69
N LYS A 427 10.18 -10.19 -3.36
CA LYS A 427 9.75 -8.81 -3.70
C LYS A 427 10.63 -7.82 -2.95
N ASN A 428 10.84 -8.05 -1.64
CA ASN A 428 11.60 -7.19 -0.73
C ASN A 428 13.11 -7.09 -1.05
N VAL A 429 13.61 -7.82 -2.05
CA VAL A 429 14.93 -7.55 -2.62
C VAL A 429 14.95 -6.17 -3.28
N PHE A 430 13.86 -5.79 -3.93
CA PHE A 430 13.62 -4.48 -4.54
C PHE A 430 12.61 -3.71 -3.68
N ASP A 431 13.04 -2.60 -3.11
CA ASP A 431 12.19 -1.65 -2.40
C ASP A 431 11.53 -0.71 -3.40
N PHE A 432 10.30 -1.03 -3.81
CA PHE A 432 9.54 -0.22 -4.76
C PHE A 432 9.09 1.15 -4.21
N SER A 433 9.37 1.47 -2.94
CA SER A 433 9.23 2.83 -2.40
C SER A 433 10.45 3.72 -2.69
N VAL A 434 11.58 3.11 -3.06
CA VAL A 434 12.83 3.79 -3.39
C VAL A 434 12.95 3.92 -4.91
N VAL A 435 13.09 5.16 -5.40
CA VAL A 435 13.18 5.48 -6.84
C VAL A 435 14.31 4.72 -7.53
N GLU A 436 15.46 4.59 -6.86
CA GLU A 436 16.62 3.85 -7.38
C GLU A 436 16.29 2.38 -7.63
N ASP A 437 15.65 1.70 -6.68
CA ASP A 437 15.27 0.29 -6.82
C ASP A 437 14.22 0.07 -7.92
N VAL A 438 13.30 1.02 -8.11
CA VAL A 438 12.35 1.01 -9.23
C VAL A 438 13.11 1.10 -10.57
N GLN A 439 14.08 2.02 -10.68
CA GLN A 439 14.89 2.18 -11.88
C GLN A 439 15.76 0.96 -12.16
N LEU A 440 16.35 0.34 -11.14
CA LEU A 440 17.12 -0.91 -11.27
C LEU A 440 16.24 -2.06 -11.78
N PHE A 441 15.01 -2.17 -11.27
CA PHE A 441 14.08 -3.20 -11.72
C PHE A 441 13.56 -2.95 -13.14
N GLU A 442 13.33 -1.68 -13.52
CA GLU A 442 13.01 -1.29 -14.91
C GLU A 442 14.18 -1.60 -15.87
N LEU A 443 15.42 -1.33 -15.47
CA LEU A 443 16.61 -1.68 -16.23
C LEU A 443 16.69 -3.19 -16.46
N LEU A 444 16.49 -3.99 -15.41
CA LEU A 444 16.46 -5.45 -15.50
C LEU A 444 15.39 -5.96 -16.48
N GLN A 445 14.18 -5.39 -16.44
CA GLN A 445 13.10 -5.79 -17.35
C GLN A 445 13.38 -5.39 -18.81
N THR A 446 13.90 -4.19 -19.03
CA THR A 446 14.13 -3.66 -20.38
C THR A 446 15.31 -4.33 -21.08
N ALA A 447 16.32 -4.78 -20.33
CA ALA A 447 17.53 -5.42 -20.87
C ALA A 447 17.25 -6.65 -21.74
N TYR A 448 16.18 -7.40 -21.49
CA TYR A 448 15.80 -8.55 -22.33
C TYR A 448 15.58 -8.15 -23.80
N SER A 449 15.08 -6.94 -24.06
CA SER A 449 14.79 -6.45 -25.42
C SER A 449 15.78 -5.37 -25.88
N ALA A 450 16.19 -4.46 -25.00
CA ALA A 450 17.04 -3.32 -25.34
C ALA A 450 18.49 -3.73 -25.62
N ALA A 451 19.09 -4.60 -24.79
CA ALA A 451 20.49 -5.00 -24.92
C ALA A 451 20.78 -5.82 -26.20
N ARG A 452 19.74 -6.31 -26.88
CA ARG A 452 19.85 -7.09 -28.13
C ARG A 452 19.59 -6.30 -29.41
N TYR A 453 18.89 -5.16 -29.32
CA TYR A 453 18.31 -4.49 -30.49
C TYR A 453 18.46 -2.96 -30.53
N LYS A 454 18.98 -2.31 -29.47
CA LYS A 454 19.20 -0.86 -29.46
C LYS A 454 20.69 -0.54 -29.51
N ASP A 455 21.12 0.16 -30.57
CA ASP A 455 22.51 0.61 -30.74
C ASP A 455 22.93 1.64 -29.67
N ASP A 456 21.97 2.35 -29.05
CA ASP A 456 22.21 3.43 -28.07
C ASP A 456 22.02 3.00 -26.60
N PHE A 457 21.93 1.69 -26.29
CA PHE A 457 21.80 1.24 -24.91
C PHE A 457 23.17 1.23 -24.22
N TYR A 458 23.36 2.13 -23.26
CA TYR A 458 24.55 2.18 -22.42
C TYR A 458 24.17 2.02 -20.95
N ALA A 459 24.63 0.95 -20.33
CA ALA A 459 24.49 0.73 -18.90
C ALA A 459 25.73 1.26 -18.16
N GLU A 460 25.52 2.15 -17.20
CA GLU A 460 26.58 2.78 -16.41
C GLU A 460 27.11 1.82 -15.33
N ASN A 461 28.42 1.85 -15.05
CA ASN A 461 29.07 0.88 -14.15
C ASN A 461 28.38 0.79 -12.78
N ASP A 462 28.18 1.94 -12.12
CA ASP A 462 27.61 1.99 -10.77
C ASP A 462 26.19 1.42 -10.73
N VAL A 463 25.38 1.70 -11.76
CA VAL A 463 24.02 1.17 -11.89
C VAL A 463 24.02 -0.34 -12.10
N VAL A 464 24.91 -0.87 -12.96
CA VAL A 464 25.03 -2.32 -13.16
C VAL A 464 25.58 -3.02 -11.92
N LYS A 465 26.47 -2.36 -11.17
CA LYS A 465 26.97 -2.88 -9.91
C LYS A 465 25.86 -3.01 -8.87
N ALA A 466 25.06 -1.95 -8.68
CA ALA A 466 23.91 -1.97 -7.78
C ALA A 466 22.88 -3.05 -8.19
N LEU A 467 22.62 -3.19 -9.49
CA LEU A 467 21.75 -4.26 -9.99
C LEU A 467 22.33 -5.66 -9.72
N SER A 468 23.63 -5.85 -9.91
CA SER A 468 24.32 -7.11 -9.63
C SER A 468 24.11 -7.54 -8.18
N ASP A 469 24.23 -6.61 -7.23
CA ASP A 469 24.08 -6.88 -5.81
C ASP A 469 22.62 -7.30 -5.48
N LYS A 470 21.62 -6.67 -6.11
CA LYS A 470 20.21 -7.06 -6.00
C LYS A 470 19.95 -8.47 -6.56
N VAL A 471 20.47 -8.79 -7.73
CA VAL A 471 20.29 -10.09 -8.37
C VAL A 471 20.98 -11.21 -7.58
N CYS A 472 22.18 -10.95 -7.04
CA CYS A 472 22.85 -11.85 -6.11
C CYS A 472 22.00 -12.11 -4.86
N LYS A 473 21.44 -11.05 -4.24
CA LYS A 473 20.58 -11.19 -3.07
C LYS A 473 19.32 -12.00 -3.39
N LEU A 474 18.68 -11.78 -4.54
CA LEU A 474 17.52 -12.56 -4.98
C LEU A 474 17.86 -14.04 -5.13
N PHE A 475 19.00 -14.37 -5.76
CA PHE A 475 19.46 -15.75 -5.90
C PHE A 475 19.67 -16.42 -4.55
N VAL A 476 20.41 -15.77 -3.64
CA VAL A 476 20.71 -16.30 -2.30
C VAL A 476 19.42 -16.50 -1.49
N THR A 477 18.48 -15.56 -1.55
CA THR A 477 17.16 -15.71 -0.92
C THR A 477 16.44 -16.94 -1.46
N ALA A 478 16.37 -17.12 -2.78
CA ALA A 478 15.71 -18.27 -3.40
C ALA A 478 16.41 -19.60 -3.06
N GLU A 479 17.74 -19.63 -3.00
CA GLU A 479 18.52 -20.80 -2.59
C GLU A 479 18.26 -21.17 -1.14
N GLY A 480 18.22 -20.18 -0.24
CA GLY A 480 17.82 -20.38 1.15
C GLY A 480 16.44 -21.02 1.28
N MET A 481 15.46 -20.54 0.49
CA MET A 481 14.12 -21.12 0.45
C MET A 481 14.11 -22.57 -0.06
N TYR A 482 14.85 -22.88 -1.12
CA TYR A 482 14.98 -24.26 -1.61
C TYR A 482 15.57 -25.19 -0.55
N ASN A 483 16.65 -24.77 0.11
CA ASN A 483 17.30 -25.56 1.16
C ASN A 483 16.34 -25.84 2.32
N GLN A 484 15.55 -24.85 2.74
CA GLN A 484 14.51 -25.03 3.75
C GLN A 484 13.45 -26.07 3.33
N VAL A 485 13.01 -26.03 2.07
CA VAL A 485 12.05 -27.03 1.55
C VAL A 485 12.64 -28.43 1.57
N ILE A 486 13.90 -28.61 1.14
CA ILE A 486 14.58 -29.91 1.16
C ILE A 486 14.79 -30.44 2.59
N GLU A 487 15.14 -29.56 3.53
CA GLU A 487 15.32 -29.94 4.93
C GLU A 487 14.02 -30.40 5.58
N GLN A 488 12.90 -29.80 5.19
CA GLN A 488 11.58 -30.20 5.67
C GLN A 488 11.15 -31.55 5.07
N LEU A 489 11.50 -31.85 3.82
CA LEU A 489 11.20 -33.14 3.17
C LEU A 489 12.08 -34.31 3.68
N LYS A 490 12.67 -34.21 4.88
CA LYS A 490 13.47 -35.28 5.51
C LYS A 490 12.57 -36.38 6.10
N ASP A 491 13.09 -37.60 5.97
CA ASP A 491 12.42 -38.93 5.99
C ASP A 491 11.34 -39.20 7.04
#